data_AF-A0A967R2N1-F1
#
_entry.id   AF-A0A967R2N1-F1
#
_cell.length_a   1.000
_cell.length_b   1.000
_cell.length_c   1.000
_cell.angle_alpha   90.00
_cell.angle_beta   90.00
_cell.angle_gamma   90.00
#
_symmetry.space_group_name_H-M   'P 1'
#
loop_
_entity.id
_entity.type
_entity.pdbx_description
1 polymer ?
#
loop_
_entity_poly.entity_id
_entity_poly.type
_entity_poly.pdbx_seq_one_letter_code
_entity_poly.pdbx_strand_id
1 'polypeptide(L)'
;MSDLDARVAELSERYLPLAAEILKECIRIPADHVDRPLEEGGDPACGLSNHEGPRLEYLRDTIVEIGAVRSPDDVGFDDYGNLVWTVSNPDDGIDPADKRIVYFDGHTDTVKALRPAWREKLGGIDAYDGVVDPAAV
;
A
#
# COMPACT_ATOMS: atom_id res chain seq x y z
N MET A 1 -31.51 -6.88 2.94
CA MET A 1 -30.34 -6.29 2.28
C MET A 1 -30.85 -5.09 1.52
N SER A 2 -30.30 -3.90 1.77
CA SER A 2 -30.68 -2.70 1.01
C SER A 2 -30.06 -2.73 -0.40
N ASP A 3 -30.57 -1.90 -1.31
CA ASP A 3 -29.96 -1.71 -2.64
C ASP A 3 -28.50 -1.25 -2.53
N LEU A 4 -28.19 -0.44 -1.50
CA LEU A 4 -26.83 -0.01 -1.19
C LEU A 4 -25.94 -1.19 -0.79
N ASP A 5 -26.41 -2.06 0.11
CA ASP A 5 -25.66 -3.23 0.55
C ASP A 5 -25.36 -4.17 -0.64
N ALA A 6 -26.34 -4.37 -1.52
CA ALA A 6 -26.17 -5.18 -2.73
C ALA A 6 -25.12 -4.56 -3.67
N ARG A 7 -25.15 -3.23 -3.83
CA ARG A 7 -24.16 -2.51 -4.65
C ARG A 7 -22.75 -2.58 -4.05
N VAL A 8 -22.63 -2.46 -2.73
CA VAL A 8 -21.35 -2.60 -2.02
C VAL A 8 -20.78 -4.01 -2.22
N ALA A 9 -21.62 -5.05 -2.09
CA ALA A 9 -21.20 -6.43 -2.31
C ALA A 9 -20.70 -6.66 -3.76
N GLU A 10 -21.48 -6.20 -4.75
CA GLU A 10 -21.09 -6.29 -6.17
C GLU A 10 -19.74 -5.61 -6.44
N LEU A 11 -19.55 -4.39 -5.93
CA LEU A 11 -18.30 -3.65 -6.13
C LEU A 11 -17.13 -4.31 -5.39
N SER A 12 -17.37 -4.84 -4.19
CA SER A 12 -16.35 -5.54 -3.41
C SER A 12 -15.86 -6.79 -4.15
N GLU A 13 -16.77 -7.59 -4.70
CA GLU A 13 -16.42 -8.76 -5.52
C GLU A 13 -15.65 -8.35 -6.78
N ARG A 14 -16.12 -7.29 -7.45
CA ARG A 14 -15.47 -6.77 -8.67
C ARG A 14 -14.02 -6.32 -8.42
N TYR A 15 -13.76 -5.63 -7.31
CA TYR A 15 -12.45 -5.05 -7.01
C TYR A 15 -11.54 -5.94 -6.16
N LEU A 16 -12.05 -7.06 -5.64
CA LEU A 16 -11.26 -8.01 -4.86
C LEU A 16 -9.96 -8.46 -5.55
N PRO A 17 -9.93 -8.81 -6.86
CA PRO A 17 -8.69 -9.19 -7.52
C PRO A 17 -7.66 -8.06 -7.54
N LEU A 18 -8.09 -6.82 -7.81
CA LEU A 18 -7.22 -5.66 -7.80
C LEU A 18 -6.65 -5.39 -6.40
N ALA A 19 -7.50 -5.42 -5.38
CA ALA A 19 -7.07 -5.23 -3.99
C ALA A 19 -6.04 -6.29 -3.57
N ALA A 20 -6.22 -7.54 -3.99
CA ALA A 20 -5.27 -8.62 -3.71
C ALA A 20 -3.91 -8.39 -4.40
N GLU A 21 -3.89 -7.94 -5.65
CA GLU A 21 -2.62 -7.63 -6.36
C GLU A 21 -1.90 -6.44 -5.73
N ILE A 22 -2.62 -5.37 -5.38
CA ILE A 22 -2.04 -4.21 -4.68
C ILE A 22 -1.39 -4.65 -3.36
N LEU A 23 -2.09 -5.47 -2.58
CA LEU A 23 -1.57 -5.97 -1.31
C LEU A 23 -0.32 -6.84 -1.50
N LYS A 24 -0.31 -7.73 -2.50
CA LYS A 24 0.86 -8.56 -2.82
C LYS A 24 2.07 -7.71 -3.18
N GLU A 25 1.90 -6.71 -4.03
CA GLU A 25 3.00 -5.83 -4.41
C GLU A 25 3.49 -5.00 -3.23
N CYS A 26 2.60 -4.44 -2.40
CA CYS A 26 3.00 -3.73 -1.18
C CYS A 26 3.82 -4.60 -0.21
N ILE A 27 3.51 -5.90 -0.14
CA ILE A 27 4.28 -6.87 0.66
C ILE A 27 5.63 -7.18 0.00
N ARG A 28 5.67 -7.31 -1.33
CA ARG A 28 6.85 -7.70 -2.11
C ARG A 28 7.90 -6.60 -2.20
N ILE A 29 7.49 -5.35 -2.43
CA ILE A 29 8.37 -4.21 -2.76
C ILE A 29 9.62 -4.11 -1.87
N PRO A 30 9.55 -4.21 -0.53
CA PRO A 30 10.75 -4.12 0.30
C PRO A 30 11.88 -5.09 -0.09
N ALA A 31 11.55 -6.28 -0.63
CA ALA A 31 12.54 -7.26 -1.06
C ALA A 31 13.51 -6.72 -2.13
N ASP A 32 13.05 -5.78 -2.98
CA ASP A 32 13.87 -5.18 -4.05
C ASP A 32 14.96 -4.23 -3.50
N HIS A 33 14.84 -3.80 -2.24
CA HIS A 33 15.67 -2.75 -1.66
C HIS A 33 16.53 -3.23 -0.48
N VAL A 34 16.06 -4.19 0.32
CA VAL A 34 16.70 -4.56 1.60
C VAL A 34 18.12 -5.14 1.46
N ASP A 35 18.41 -5.86 0.37
CA ASP A 35 19.73 -6.44 0.11
C ASP A 35 20.53 -5.67 -0.94
N ARG A 36 19.92 -4.66 -1.56
CA ARG A 36 20.57 -3.85 -2.59
C ARG A 36 21.66 -2.96 -1.95
N PRO A 37 22.80 -2.72 -2.61
CA PRO A 37 23.79 -1.77 -2.10
C PRO A 37 23.22 -0.36 -1.94
N LEU A 38 23.61 0.35 -0.87
CA LEU A 38 23.15 1.73 -0.61
C LEU A 38 23.44 2.67 -1.79
N GLU A 39 24.63 2.55 -2.40
CA GLU A 39 25.04 3.36 -3.55
C GLU A 39 24.20 3.13 -4.81
N GLU A 40 23.43 2.04 -4.84
CA GLU A 40 22.51 1.71 -5.92
C GLU A 40 21.05 2.03 -5.54
N GLY A 41 20.79 2.68 -4.41
CA GLY A 41 19.44 2.97 -3.91
C GLY A 41 18.83 1.83 -3.08
N GLY A 42 19.68 0.99 -2.48
CA GLY A 42 19.24 0.04 -1.47
C GLY A 42 18.87 0.71 -0.15
N ASP A 43 18.02 0.03 0.60
CA ASP A 43 17.56 0.47 1.91
C ASP A 43 17.32 -0.76 2.81
N PRO A 44 18.25 -1.08 3.72
CA PRO A 44 18.11 -2.21 4.65
C PRO A 44 16.92 -2.09 5.60
N ALA A 45 16.32 -0.90 5.73
CA ALA A 45 15.15 -0.64 6.54
C ALA A 45 13.87 -0.47 5.70
N CYS A 46 13.92 -0.71 4.38
CA CYS A 46 12.76 -0.59 3.51
C CYS A 46 11.55 -1.36 4.06
N GLY A 47 10.37 -0.72 4.05
CA GLY A 47 9.13 -1.28 4.58
C GLY A 47 8.90 -1.07 6.09
N LEU A 48 9.83 -0.40 6.78
CA LEU A 48 9.70 0.03 8.18
C LEU A 48 9.34 1.52 8.26
N SER A 49 8.98 1.98 9.46
CA SER A 49 8.65 3.39 9.71
C SER A 49 9.76 4.32 9.19
N ASN A 50 9.37 5.35 8.43
CA ASN A 50 10.26 6.30 7.72
C ASN A 50 11.06 5.71 6.53
N HIS A 51 10.78 4.48 6.11
CA HIS A 51 11.44 3.78 5.02
C HIS A 51 10.42 3.17 4.04
N GLU A 52 9.30 3.88 3.86
CA GLU A 52 8.13 3.43 3.09
C GLU A 52 8.11 3.92 1.64
N GLY A 53 9.05 4.79 1.25
CA GLY A 53 9.04 5.53 -0.02
C GLY A 53 8.64 4.68 -1.24
N PRO A 54 9.33 3.57 -1.53
CA PRO A 54 8.99 2.72 -2.68
C PRO A 54 7.54 2.20 -2.67
N ARG A 55 7.01 1.85 -1.49
CA ARG A 55 5.62 1.38 -1.35
C ARG A 55 4.62 2.51 -1.59
N LEU A 56 4.89 3.68 -1.03
CA LEU A 56 3.98 4.83 -1.19
C LEU A 56 3.98 5.36 -2.63
N GLU A 57 5.12 5.34 -3.31
CA GLU A 57 5.22 5.67 -4.74
C GLU A 57 4.38 4.71 -5.58
N TYR A 58 4.52 3.40 -5.35
CA TYR A 58 3.68 2.39 -6.00
C TYR A 58 2.18 2.63 -5.76
N LEU A 59 1.79 2.93 -4.52
CA LEU A 59 0.38 3.20 -4.18
C LEU A 59 -0.14 4.45 -4.87
N ARG A 60 0.62 5.55 -4.87
CA ARG A 60 0.27 6.78 -5.60
C ARG A 60 0.05 6.49 -7.08
N ASP A 61 1.01 5.83 -7.71
CA ASP A 61 0.96 5.55 -9.14
C ASP A 61 -0.21 4.64 -9.48
N THR A 62 -0.44 3.61 -8.66
CA THR A 62 -1.60 2.72 -8.82
C THR A 62 -2.92 3.49 -8.74
N ILE A 63 -3.08 4.40 -7.77
CA ILE A 63 -4.29 5.24 -7.61
C ILE A 63 -4.58 6.04 -8.90
N VAL A 64 -3.54 6.63 -9.50
CA VAL A 64 -3.64 7.40 -10.74
C VAL A 64 -3.96 6.48 -11.92
N GLU A 65 -3.20 5.39 -12.08
CA GLU A 65 -3.30 4.46 -13.20
C GLU A 65 -4.69 3.81 -13.32
N ILE A 66 -5.30 3.43 -12.20
CA ILE A 66 -6.64 2.82 -12.19
C ILE A 66 -7.78 3.84 -12.26
N GLY A 67 -7.46 5.15 -12.24
CA GLY A 67 -8.45 6.23 -12.24
C GLY A 67 -9.28 6.31 -10.96
N ALA A 68 -8.67 6.06 -9.79
CA ALA A 68 -9.38 6.16 -8.50
C ALA A 68 -9.62 7.62 -8.06
N VAL A 69 -8.99 8.57 -8.74
CA VAL A 69 -9.07 10.02 -8.55
C VAL A 69 -9.52 10.72 -9.84
N ARG A 70 -10.02 11.96 -9.76
CA ARG A 70 -10.50 12.71 -10.93
C ARG A 70 -9.34 13.36 -11.69
N SER A 71 -8.33 13.81 -10.96
CA SER A 71 -7.07 14.34 -11.48
C SER A 71 -5.88 13.65 -10.78
N PRO A 72 -4.74 13.44 -11.45
CA PRO A 72 -3.51 13.02 -10.78
C PRO A 72 -3.10 13.96 -9.64
N ASP A 73 -3.49 15.23 -9.69
CA ASP A 73 -3.21 16.22 -8.64
C ASP A 73 -4.04 16.02 -7.36
N ASP A 74 -5.08 15.15 -7.38
CA ASP A 74 -5.91 14.85 -6.21
C ASP A 74 -5.26 13.84 -5.24
N VAL A 75 -4.07 13.32 -5.58
CA VAL A 75 -3.26 12.41 -4.77
C VAL A 75 -1.80 12.86 -4.80
N GLY A 76 -1.16 12.91 -3.64
CA GLY A 76 0.22 13.37 -3.55
C GLY A 76 0.84 13.12 -2.18
N PHE A 77 2.05 13.65 -2.00
CA PHE A 77 2.76 13.61 -0.74
C PHE A 77 2.64 14.95 -0.02
N ASP A 78 2.37 14.91 1.28
CA ASP A 78 2.48 16.10 2.13
C ASP A 78 3.95 16.40 2.50
N ASP A 79 4.18 17.48 3.25
CA ASP A 79 5.52 17.91 3.70
C ASP A 79 6.22 16.88 4.62
N TYR A 80 5.48 15.90 5.15
CA TYR A 80 6.00 14.83 6.00
C TYR A 80 6.20 13.52 5.23
N GLY A 81 5.90 13.49 3.93
CA GLY A 81 6.01 12.29 3.08
C GLY A 81 4.84 11.32 3.23
N ASN A 82 3.72 11.73 3.84
CA ASN A 82 2.51 10.91 3.88
C ASN A 82 1.80 10.94 2.52
N LEU A 83 1.31 9.79 2.07
CA LEU A 83 0.43 9.72 0.91
C LEU A 83 -0.96 10.24 1.30
N VAL A 84 -1.39 11.33 0.70
CA VAL A 84 -2.67 11.98 0.95
C VAL A 84 -3.48 12.00 -0.34
N TRP A 85 -4.75 11.61 -0.26
CA TRP A 85 -5.68 11.75 -1.38
C TRP A 85 -7.06 12.21 -0.89
N THR A 86 -7.79 12.91 -1.74
CA THR A 86 -9.17 13.33 -1.45
C THR A 86 -10.08 12.95 -2.62
N VAL A 87 -11.25 12.39 -2.31
CA VAL A 87 -12.30 12.13 -3.30
C VAL A 87 -13.54 12.92 -2.92
N SER A 88 -14.03 13.72 -3.85
CA SER A 88 -15.30 14.44 -3.69
C SER A 88 -16.11 14.43 -4.98
N ASN A 89 -17.42 14.64 -4.86
CA ASN A 89 -18.28 14.89 -6.01
C ASN A 89 -18.52 16.40 -6.14
N PRO A 90 -17.92 17.11 -7.11
CA PRO A 90 -18.17 18.55 -7.26
C PRO A 90 -19.59 18.85 -7.74
N ASP A 91 -20.27 17.87 -8.33
CA ASP A 91 -21.60 18.03 -8.94
C ASP A 91 -22.75 17.58 -8.00
N ASP A 92 -22.47 17.38 -6.70
CA ASP A 92 -23.50 16.99 -5.72
C ASP A 92 -24.40 18.15 -5.25
N GLY A 93 -24.12 19.38 -5.70
CA GLY A 93 -24.89 20.58 -5.38
C GLY A 93 -24.70 21.10 -3.95
N ILE A 94 -23.72 20.58 -3.20
CA ILE A 94 -23.40 21.01 -1.84
C ILE A 94 -22.19 21.94 -1.90
N ASP A 95 -22.29 23.12 -1.29
CA ASP A 95 -21.15 24.04 -1.20
C ASP A 95 -19.97 23.35 -0.48
N PRO A 96 -18.72 23.47 -0.97
CA PRO A 96 -17.56 22.84 -0.35
C PRO A 96 -17.43 23.10 1.17
N ALA A 97 -17.84 24.28 1.65
CA ALA A 97 -17.78 24.61 3.08
C ALA A 97 -18.81 23.84 3.93
N ASP A 98 -19.89 23.34 3.32
CA ASP A 98 -20.96 22.60 3.98
C ASP A 98 -20.78 21.08 3.90
N LYS A 99 -19.74 20.61 3.20
CA LYS A 99 -19.49 19.17 3.03
C LYS A 99 -19.01 18.54 4.34
N ARG A 100 -19.54 17.36 4.62
CA ARG A 100 -19.02 16.52 5.71
C ARG A 100 -17.78 15.79 5.23
N ILE A 101 -16.73 15.85 6.04
CA ILE A 101 -15.48 15.15 5.78
C ILE A 101 -15.55 13.78 6.46
N VAL A 102 -15.29 12.73 5.70
CA VAL A 102 -15.01 11.39 6.21
C VAL A 102 -13.52 11.17 6.06
N TYR A 103 -12.80 11.06 7.17
CA TYR A 103 -11.35 10.91 7.18
C TYR A 103 -10.98 9.45 7.49
N PHE A 104 -10.13 8.88 6.63
CA PHE A 104 -9.52 7.58 6.84
C PHE A 104 -8.02 7.80 7.03
N ASP A 105 -7.48 7.23 8.09
CA ASP A 105 -6.06 7.24 8.41
C ASP A 105 -5.57 5.81 8.54
N GLY A 106 -4.33 5.59 8.14
CA GLY A 106 -3.71 4.29 8.14
C GLY A 106 -2.22 4.41 7.88
N HIS A 107 -1.50 3.34 8.21
CA HIS A 107 -0.06 3.26 8.00
C HIS A 107 0.25 1.94 7.28
N THR A 108 1.21 2.00 6.36
CA THR A 108 1.62 0.83 5.58
C THR A 108 2.89 0.19 6.12
N ASP A 109 3.62 0.91 6.98
CA ASP A 109 4.86 0.43 7.57
C ASP A 109 4.63 -0.75 8.49
N THR A 110 5.66 -1.58 8.58
CA THR A 110 5.64 -2.77 9.39
C THR A 110 6.63 -2.65 10.54
N VAL A 111 6.40 -3.46 11.57
CA VAL A 111 7.42 -3.68 12.60
C VAL A 111 8.66 -4.33 11.97
N LYS A 112 9.81 -4.20 12.63
CA LYS A 112 11.05 -4.84 12.18
C LYS A 112 10.81 -6.32 11.86
N ALA A 113 11.12 -6.74 10.63
CA ALA A 113 10.84 -8.08 10.12
C ALA A 113 11.55 -9.21 10.89
N LEU A 114 12.58 -8.88 11.70
CA LEU A 114 13.42 -9.85 12.41
C LEU A 114 13.98 -10.94 11.48
N ARG A 115 14.31 -10.59 10.23
CA ARG A 115 14.78 -11.51 9.17
C ARG A 115 15.84 -12.53 9.62
N PRO A 116 16.86 -12.19 10.45
CA PRO A 116 17.79 -13.19 10.96
C PRO A 116 17.11 -14.30 11.78
N ALA A 117 16.11 -13.95 12.60
CA ALA A 117 15.37 -14.91 13.40
C ALA A 117 14.48 -15.82 12.55
N TRP A 118 13.96 -15.33 11.42
CA TRP A 118 13.23 -16.17 10.46
C TRP A 118 14.16 -17.24 9.88
N ARG A 119 15.30 -16.82 9.34
CA ARG A 119 16.30 -17.73 8.77
C ARG A 119 16.83 -18.75 9.79
N GLU A 120 17.09 -18.31 11.02
CA GLU A 120 17.62 -19.18 12.07
C GLU A 120 16.58 -20.20 12.58
N LYS A 121 15.33 -19.76 12.77
CA LYS A 121 14.31 -20.57 13.50
C LYS A 121 13.35 -21.31 12.59
N LEU A 122 13.08 -20.78 11.40
CA LEU A 122 12.12 -21.34 10.45
C LEU A 122 12.80 -22.12 9.32
N GLY A 123 14.14 -22.10 9.23
CA GLY A 123 14.88 -22.79 8.18
C GLY A 123 14.67 -22.10 6.84
N GLY A 124 14.13 -22.83 5.85
CA GLY A 124 13.98 -22.40 4.46
C GLY A 124 13.00 -21.25 4.19
N ILE A 125 12.75 -20.37 5.15
CA ILE A 125 11.84 -19.22 5.06
C ILE A 125 12.58 -17.92 5.36
N ASP A 126 12.39 -16.93 4.48
CA ASP A 126 12.85 -15.56 4.59
C ASP A 126 11.66 -14.60 4.82
N ALA A 127 11.90 -13.53 5.60
CA ALA A 127 10.85 -12.57 5.94
C ALA A 127 10.38 -11.71 4.75
N TYR A 128 11.17 -11.61 3.69
CA TYR A 128 10.86 -10.84 2.48
C TYR A 128 10.64 -11.77 1.28
N ASP A 129 11.49 -12.78 1.12
CA ASP A 129 11.47 -13.67 -0.06
C ASP A 129 10.52 -14.88 0.10
N GLY A 130 9.91 -15.06 1.27
CA GLY A 130 9.04 -16.20 1.54
C GLY A 130 9.82 -17.52 1.61
N VAL A 131 9.36 -18.57 0.94
CA VAL A 131 10.05 -19.87 0.96
C VAL A 131 11.25 -19.85 0.02
N VAL A 132 12.46 -19.90 0.57
CA VAL A 132 13.74 -19.90 -0.15
C VAL A 132 14.38 -21.28 -0.26
N ASP A 133 14.03 -22.22 0.63
CA ASP A 133 14.43 -23.62 0.56
C ASP A 133 13.28 -24.54 1.00
N PRO A 134 12.43 -25.03 0.06
CA PRO A 134 11.31 -25.90 0.38
C PRO A 134 11.69 -27.20 1.08
N ALA A 135 12.93 -27.67 0.95
CA ALA A 135 13.39 -28.90 1.60
C ALA A 135 13.73 -28.69 3.08
N ALA A 136 13.87 -27.43 3.51
CA ALA A 136 14.22 -27.03 4.86
C ALA A 136 13.06 -26.36 5.62
N VAL A 137 11.82 -26.48 5.13
CA VAL A 137 10.57 -26.02 5.79
C VAL A 137 9.91 -27.15 6.56
#